data_AF-A0A963L9B3-F1
#
_entry.id   AF-A0A963L9B3-F1
#
_cell.length_a   1.000
_cell.length_b   1.000
_cell.length_c   1.000
_cell.angle_alpha   90.00
_cell.angle_beta   90.00
_cell.angle_gamma   90.00
#
_symmetry.space_group_name_H-M   'P 1'
#
loop_
_entity.id
_entity.type
_entity.pdbx_description
1 polymer ?
#
loop_
_entity_poly.entity_id
_entity_poly.type
_entity_poly.pdbx_seq_one_letter_code
_entity_poly.pdbx_strand_id
1 'polypeptide(L)'
;MAAMVQRLTRWRTLACALLAALMLAACAPKPDAELVREAVQQQLDAAFGARVLQIESFRRAGSQPLSGRDGRLVYFSAELKLMSDYHFGEWDKHNVGTLANLLGAGPKGITGLGGNGNLKGDTLRVNGSAAFLHEGTNEWKLVPTAPAPAVDTALPQAAAGAAVLPRPKEAPQPSEAELALDELRALLRAPTGPTLSTAERDAIVTEVAQSAVRQARARLARSADTITLAAGPASGAYEEVARALAARAAQAEVSFELPDSDGSVGNIRLLADGAAQFALVQNDVAMAAYQGQGRFGGAAQPELRAVASLFPEAVQLVVRADGPIKT
;
A
#
# COMPACT_ATOMS: atom_id res chain seq x y z
N MET A 1 69.00 19.01 -12.34
CA MET A 1 67.83 19.67 -11.71
C MET A 1 66.65 19.88 -12.65
N ALA A 2 66.83 20.28 -13.91
CA ALA A 2 65.72 20.57 -14.85
C ALA A 2 64.78 19.37 -15.15
N ALA A 3 65.31 18.15 -15.30
CA ALA A 3 64.53 16.96 -15.63
C ALA A 3 63.59 16.48 -14.50
N MET A 4 63.92 16.79 -13.25
CA MET A 4 63.14 16.37 -12.08
C MET A 4 61.90 17.28 -11.89
N VAL A 5 62.07 18.58 -12.16
CA VAL A 5 60.97 19.56 -12.13
C VAL A 5 59.91 19.28 -13.20
N GLN A 6 60.33 18.84 -14.41
CA GLN A 6 59.41 18.46 -15.49
C GLN A 6 58.58 17.19 -15.20
N ARG A 7 59.12 16.23 -14.43
CA ARG A 7 58.37 15.03 -14.04
C ARG A 7 57.31 15.35 -12.98
N LEU A 8 57.63 16.24 -12.05
CA LEU A 8 56.70 16.71 -11.01
C LEU A 8 55.56 17.56 -11.59
N THR A 9 55.81 18.41 -12.59
CA THR A 9 54.74 19.17 -13.26
C THR A 9 53.82 18.28 -14.10
N ARG A 10 54.36 17.29 -14.82
CA ARG A 10 53.55 16.31 -15.57
C ARG A 10 52.68 15.43 -14.66
N TRP A 11 53.17 15.05 -13.49
CA TRP A 11 52.38 14.32 -12.51
C TRP A 11 51.25 15.17 -11.92
N ARG A 12 51.50 16.46 -11.66
CA ARG A 12 50.47 17.38 -11.16
C ARG A 12 49.41 17.66 -12.22
N THR A 13 49.78 17.83 -13.50
CA THR A 13 48.80 18.00 -14.58
C THR A 13 48.00 16.73 -14.85
N LEU A 14 48.64 15.55 -14.80
CA LEU A 14 47.93 14.27 -14.90
C LEU A 14 47.00 14.02 -13.71
N ALA A 15 47.44 14.33 -12.48
CA ALA A 15 46.60 14.21 -11.29
C ALA A 15 45.41 15.18 -11.31
N CYS A 16 45.61 16.43 -11.75
CA CYS A 16 44.52 17.39 -11.94
C CYS A 16 43.57 16.97 -13.06
N ALA A 17 44.06 16.40 -14.16
CA ALA A 17 43.23 15.88 -15.24
C ALA A 17 42.43 14.63 -14.79
N LEU A 18 43.03 13.76 -13.97
CA LEU A 18 42.34 12.60 -13.41
C LEU A 18 41.27 13.01 -12.39
N LEU A 19 41.55 14.01 -11.54
CA LEU A 19 40.57 14.59 -10.61
C LEU A 19 39.43 15.30 -11.36
N ALA A 20 39.73 16.01 -12.45
CA ALA A 20 38.70 16.61 -13.30
C ALA A 20 37.86 15.55 -14.03
N ALA A 21 38.48 14.46 -14.51
CA ALA A 21 37.77 13.33 -15.12
C ALA A 21 36.92 12.55 -14.10
N LEU A 22 37.40 12.38 -12.87
CA LEU A 22 36.65 11.78 -11.76
C LEU A 22 35.48 12.66 -11.29
N MET A 23 35.62 14.00 -11.38
CA MET A 23 34.52 14.94 -11.12
C MET A 23 33.49 15.00 -12.26
N LEU A 24 33.86 14.63 -13.49
CA LEU A 24 32.96 14.54 -14.64
C LEU A 24 32.23 13.19 -14.75
N ALA A 25 32.68 12.14 -14.08
CA ALA A 25 32.16 10.78 -14.19
C ALA A 25 31.04 10.42 -13.17
N ALA A 26 30.29 11.41 -12.65
CA ALA A 26 29.33 11.17 -11.58
C ALA A 26 27.99 11.91 -11.74
N CYS A 27 27.38 11.86 -12.93
CA CYS A 27 25.95 12.02 -13.07
C CYS A 27 25.45 11.09 -14.18
N ALA A 28 25.09 9.85 -13.81
CA ALA A 28 24.17 9.09 -14.64
C ALA A 28 22.96 9.99 -14.96
N PRO A 29 22.45 10.01 -16.21
CA PRO A 29 21.29 10.81 -16.55
C PRO A 29 20.14 10.48 -15.60
N LYS A 30 19.43 11.49 -15.12
CA LYS A 30 18.29 11.35 -14.19
C LYS A 30 17.13 12.09 -14.82
N PRO A 31 15.88 11.63 -14.60
CA PRO A 31 14.71 12.45 -14.93
C PRO A 31 14.85 13.81 -14.25
N ASP A 32 14.89 14.87 -15.05
CA ASP A 32 14.94 16.25 -14.55
C ASP A 32 13.57 16.70 -14.02
N ALA A 33 13.50 17.88 -13.43
CA ALA A 33 12.26 18.34 -12.79
C ALA A 33 11.15 18.65 -13.79
N GLU A 34 11.49 19.17 -14.98
CA GLU A 34 10.50 19.54 -16.00
C GLU A 34 9.91 18.31 -16.68
N LEU A 35 10.73 17.32 -17.04
CA LEU A 35 10.26 16.06 -17.61
C LEU A 35 9.29 15.36 -16.66
N VAL A 36 9.61 15.34 -15.36
CA VAL A 36 8.73 14.71 -14.36
C VAL A 36 7.44 15.50 -14.19
N ARG A 37 7.52 16.85 -14.13
CA ARG A 37 6.34 17.72 -14.04
C ARG A 37 5.40 17.51 -15.23
N GLU A 38 5.94 17.49 -16.44
CA GLU A 38 5.17 17.32 -17.67
C GLU A 38 4.55 15.92 -17.77
N ALA A 39 5.31 14.88 -17.45
CA ALA A 39 4.79 13.52 -17.41
C ALA A 39 3.64 13.35 -16.40
N VAL A 40 3.78 13.93 -15.20
CA VAL A 40 2.72 13.90 -14.17
C VAL A 40 1.49 14.71 -14.62
N GLN A 41 1.67 15.86 -15.26
CA GLN A 41 0.56 16.66 -15.81
C GLN A 41 -0.19 15.89 -16.90
N GLN A 42 0.53 15.26 -17.83
CA GLN A 42 -0.07 14.43 -18.88
C GLN A 42 -0.85 13.26 -18.30
N GLN A 43 -0.32 12.63 -17.25
CA GLN A 43 -1.02 11.55 -16.55
C GLN A 43 -2.30 12.03 -15.87
N LEU A 44 -2.28 13.21 -15.23
CA LEU A 44 -3.46 13.85 -14.64
C LEU A 44 -4.51 14.21 -15.70
N ASP A 45 -4.09 14.80 -16.82
CA ASP A 45 -4.99 15.17 -17.91
C ASP A 45 -5.61 13.94 -18.58
N ALA A 46 -4.87 12.83 -18.69
CA ALA A 46 -5.38 11.58 -19.23
C ALA A 46 -6.43 10.94 -18.32
N ALA A 47 -6.26 11.04 -16.99
CA ALA A 47 -7.18 10.46 -16.02
C ALA A 47 -8.42 11.34 -15.80
N PHE A 48 -8.24 12.62 -15.49
CA PHE A 48 -9.33 13.50 -15.07
C PHE A 48 -9.94 14.31 -16.24
N GLY A 49 -9.39 14.17 -17.45
CA GLY A 49 -9.69 15.04 -18.57
C GLY A 49 -8.81 16.29 -18.55
N ALA A 50 -8.46 16.77 -19.75
CA ALA A 50 -7.58 17.92 -19.90
C ALA A 50 -8.14 19.13 -19.13
N ARG A 51 -7.33 19.67 -18.21
CA ARG A 51 -7.63 20.90 -17.43
C ARG A 51 -8.65 20.76 -16.31
N VAL A 52 -8.74 19.62 -15.62
CA VAL A 52 -9.40 19.56 -14.29
C VAL A 52 -8.41 19.91 -13.18
N LEU A 53 -7.21 19.34 -13.23
CA LEU A 53 -6.13 19.55 -12.27
C LEU A 53 -4.91 20.12 -13.00
N GLN A 54 -4.45 21.28 -12.56
CA GLN A 54 -3.26 21.93 -13.11
C GLN A 54 -2.16 22.01 -12.07
N ILE A 55 -0.96 21.54 -12.40
CA ILE A 55 0.21 21.73 -11.54
C ILE A 55 0.61 23.22 -11.55
N GLU A 56 0.42 23.90 -10.43
CA GLU A 56 0.79 25.30 -10.21
C GLU A 56 2.24 25.43 -9.73
N SER A 57 2.66 24.55 -8.83
CA SER A 57 4.04 24.47 -8.36
C SER A 57 4.51 23.01 -8.31
N PHE A 58 5.80 22.79 -8.62
CA PHE A 58 6.40 21.47 -8.65
C PHE A 58 7.83 21.51 -8.10
N ARG A 59 8.15 20.58 -7.21
CA ARG A 59 9.49 20.43 -6.63
C ARG A 59 9.89 18.96 -6.63
N ARG A 60 10.95 18.63 -7.35
CA ARG A 60 11.61 17.32 -7.27
C ARG A 60 12.38 17.21 -5.94
N ALA A 61 12.06 16.21 -5.14
CA ALA A 61 12.63 15.99 -3.80
C ALA A 61 13.81 15.00 -3.82
N GLY A 62 13.83 14.06 -4.76
CA GLY A 62 14.87 13.04 -4.82
C GLY A 62 14.53 11.91 -5.76
N SER A 63 15.37 10.88 -5.80
CA SER A 63 15.13 9.72 -6.65
C SER A 63 15.97 8.53 -6.22
N GLN A 64 15.42 7.32 -6.32
CA GLN A 64 16.11 6.06 -6.09
C GLN A 64 16.04 5.14 -7.32
N PRO A 65 17.00 4.23 -7.52
CA PRO A 65 16.91 3.20 -8.55
C PRO A 65 15.68 2.29 -8.35
N LEU A 66 15.09 1.79 -9.44
CA LEU A 66 14.08 0.74 -9.38
C LEU A 66 14.76 -0.64 -9.30
N SER A 67 14.26 -1.52 -8.43
CA SER A 67 14.74 -2.89 -8.34
C SER A 67 14.36 -3.68 -9.60
N GLY A 68 15.31 -4.42 -10.18
CA GLY A 68 15.08 -5.34 -11.29
C GLY A 68 14.81 -4.71 -12.67
N ARG A 69 14.82 -3.38 -12.81
CA ARG A 69 14.66 -2.67 -14.09
C ARG A 69 15.59 -1.47 -14.17
N ASP A 70 16.09 -1.14 -15.38
CA ASP A 70 16.84 0.09 -15.61
C ASP A 70 15.88 1.29 -15.56
N GLY A 71 15.75 1.87 -14.37
CA GLY A 71 14.73 2.87 -14.09
C GLY A 71 14.90 3.51 -12.73
N ARG A 72 14.14 4.58 -12.47
CA ARG A 72 14.24 5.39 -11.25
C ARG A 72 12.85 5.76 -10.73
N LEU A 73 12.65 5.61 -9.43
CA LEU A 73 11.50 6.18 -8.72
C LEU A 73 11.87 7.60 -8.30
N VAL A 74 11.12 8.60 -8.76
CA VAL A 74 11.35 10.02 -8.49
C VAL A 74 10.31 10.53 -7.49
N TYR A 75 10.77 11.14 -6.41
CA TYR A 75 9.91 11.75 -5.40
C TYR A 75 9.71 13.24 -5.68
N PHE A 76 8.49 13.73 -5.50
CA PHE A 76 8.16 15.13 -5.74
C PHE A 76 7.12 15.68 -4.76
N SER A 77 7.07 17.00 -4.66
CA SER A 77 6.00 17.76 -4.04
C SER A 77 5.38 18.66 -5.11
N ALA A 78 4.05 18.73 -5.18
CA ALA A 78 3.33 19.54 -6.15
C ALA A 78 2.11 20.22 -5.51
N GLU A 79 1.76 21.39 -6.03
CA GLU A 79 0.48 22.04 -5.74
C GLU A 79 -0.38 21.96 -7.00
N LEU A 80 -1.56 21.36 -6.87
CA LEU A 80 -2.52 21.16 -7.95
C LEU A 80 -3.67 22.13 -7.73
N LYS A 81 -3.96 22.95 -8.72
CA LYS A 81 -5.12 23.83 -8.72
C LYS A 81 -6.27 23.17 -9.46
N LEU A 82 -7.45 23.19 -8.85
CA LEU A 82 -8.67 22.80 -9.53
C LEU A 82 -9.08 23.89 -10.51
N MET A 83 -9.24 23.51 -11.76
CA MET A 83 -9.60 24.42 -12.85
C MET A 83 -11.11 24.36 -13.16
N SER A 84 -11.81 23.36 -12.60
CA SER A 84 -13.25 23.18 -12.57
C SER A 84 -13.68 22.57 -11.24
N ASP A 85 -14.96 22.71 -10.89
CA ASP A 85 -15.52 22.01 -9.73
C ASP A 85 -15.38 20.50 -9.91
N TYR A 86 -14.98 19.78 -8.87
CA TYR A 86 -14.77 18.34 -8.94
C TYR A 86 -15.07 17.64 -7.62
N HIS A 87 -15.96 16.64 -7.68
CA HIS A 87 -16.37 15.86 -6.52
C HIS A 87 -15.58 14.55 -6.43
N PHE A 88 -14.58 14.51 -5.56
CA PHE A 88 -13.74 13.33 -5.32
C PHE A 88 -14.43 12.21 -4.49
N GLY A 89 -15.70 12.41 -4.11
CA GLY A 89 -16.48 11.50 -3.26
C GLY A 89 -17.54 10.67 -3.98
N GLU A 90 -17.71 10.85 -5.30
CA GLU A 90 -18.68 10.08 -6.10
C GLU A 90 -18.08 8.70 -6.46
N TRP A 91 -18.85 7.62 -6.21
CA TRP A 91 -18.42 6.22 -6.38
C TRP A 91 -18.12 5.87 -7.85
N ASP A 92 -18.81 6.50 -8.79
CA ASP A 92 -18.77 6.23 -10.23
C ASP A 92 -17.71 7.05 -10.99
N LYS A 93 -16.97 7.93 -10.30
CA LYS A 93 -15.93 8.80 -10.88
C LYS A 93 -14.59 8.63 -10.19
N HIS A 94 -13.59 9.35 -10.69
CA HIS A 94 -12.22 9.27 -10.18
C HIS A 94 -12.19 9.87 -8.78
N ASN A 95 -11.90 9.02 -7.78
CA ASN A 95 -11.94 9.38 -6.36
C ASN A 95 -10.54 9.71 -5.82
N VAL A 96 -10.46 10.05 -4.53
CA VAL A 96 -9.18 10.37 -3.85
C VAL A 96 -8.16 9.24 -4.00
N GLY A 97 -8.61 7.99 -3.98
CA GLY A 97 -7.75 6.82 -4.18
C GLY A 97 -7.16 6.76 -5.58
N THR A 98 -7.97 7.06 -6.61
CA THR A 98 -7.49 7.17 -7.99
C THR A 98 -6.41 8.25 -8.12
N LEU A 99 -6.62 9.42 -7.52
CA LEU A 99 -5.64 10.52 -7.52
C LEU A 99 -4.34 10.14 -6.79
N ALA A 100 -4.46 9.48 -5.63
CA ALA A 100 -3.32 9.02 -4.84
C ALA A 100 -2.49 7.96 -5.58
N ASN A 101 -3.15 6.99 -6.22
CA ASN A 101 -2.49 5.97 -7.02
C ASN A 101 -1.79 6.57 -8.23
N LEU A 102 -2.45 7.48 -8.94
CA LEU A 102 -1.90 8.14 -10.12
C LEU A 102 -0.60 8.89 -9.79
N LEU A 103 -0.59 9.58 -8.64
CA LEU A 103 0.54 10.42 -8.21
C LEU A 103 1.55 9.67 -7.34
N GLY A 104 1.39 8.36 -7.15
CA GLY A 104 2.23 7.56 -6.26
C GLY A 104 2.33 8.13 -4.84
N ALA A 105 1.24 8.72 -4.37
CA ALA A 105 1.13 9.37 -3.07
C ALA A 105 0.55 8.40 -2.04
N GLY A 106 1.12 8.40 -0.83
CA GLY A 106 0.57 7.62 0.29
C GLY A 106 -0.74 8.22 0.85
N PRO A 107 -1.40 7.55 1.81
CA PRO A 107 -2.70 7.98 2.36
C PRO A 107 -2.72 9.39 3.00
N LYS A 108 -1.55 9.91 3.39
CA LYS A 108 -1.36 11.27 3.93
C LYS A 108 -0.64 12.21 2.95
N GLY A 109 -0.38 11.72 1.74
CA GLY A 109 0.38 12.41 0.70
C GLY A 109 -0.41 13.47 -0.04
N ILE A 110 -1.73 13.51 0.10
CA ILE A 110 -2.60 14.53 -0.51
C ILE A 110 -3.34 15.29 0.59
N THR A 111 -3.20 16.61 0.60
CA THR A 111 -3.92 17.50 1.52
C THR A 111 -4.67 18.59 0.75
N GLY A 112 -5.69 19.17 1.38
CA GLY A 112 -6.58 20.16 0.73
C GLY A 112 -7.87 19.57 0.16
N LEU A 113 -8.12 18.26 0.35
CA LEU A 113 -9.34 17.60 -0.10
C LEU A 113 -10.53 17.96 0.79
N GLY A 114 -11.60 18.48 0.18
CA GLY A 114 -12.84 18.82 0.85
C GLY A 114 -13.76 17.59 1.03
N GLY A 115 -14.43 17.49 2.18
CA GLY A 115 -15.30 16.35 2.51
C GLY A 115 -16.51 16.16 1.58
N ASN A 116 -16.89 17.20 0.82
CA ASN A 116 -17.98 17.17 -0.17
C ASN A 116 -17.46 17.37 -1.60
N GLY A 117 -16.15 17.25 -1.83
CA GLY A 117 -15.48 17.67 -3.07
C GLY A 117 -14.77 19.02 -2.93
N ASN A 118 -14.17 19.46 -4.02
CA ASN A 118 -13.43 20.72 -4.11
C ASN A 118 -13.98 21.58 -5.25
N LEU A 119 -13.92 22.90 -5.06
CA LEU A 119 -14.41 23.88 -6.02
C LEU A 119 -13.28 24.36 -6.94
N LYS A 120 -13.64 24.92 -8.08
CA LYS A 120 -12.71 25.62 -8.96
C LYS A 120 -11.93 26.68 -8.18
N GLY A 121 -10.62 26.62 -8.27
CA GLY A 121 -9.69 27.51 -7.59
C GLY A 121 -9.10 26.92 -6.32
N ASP A 122 -9.64 25.83 -5.79
CA ASP A 122 -9.06 25.11 -4.65
C ASP A 122 -7.69 24.53 -5.01
N THR A 123 -6.79 24.52 -4.03
CA THR A 123 -5.44 23.96 -4.19
C THR A 123 -5.29 22.69 -3.37
N LEU A 124 -4.86 21.62 -4.03
CA LEU A 124 -4.44 20.37 -3.40
C LEU A 124 -2.92 20.35 -3.31
N ARG A 125 -2.38 19.90 -2.18
CA ARG A 125 -0.94 19.70 -2.02
C ARG A 125 -0.62 18.22 -2.01
N VAL A 126 0.32 17.83 -2.86
CA VAL A 126 0.67 16.43 -3.10
C VAL A 126 2.14 16.21 -2.77
N ASN A 127 2.43 15.13 -2.05
CA ASN A 127 3.75 14.53 -1.91
C ASN A 127 3.66 13.13 -2.51
N GLY A 128 4.22 12.98 -3.70
CA GLY A 128 4.02 11.83 -4.57
C GLY A 128 5.32 11.23 -5.08
N SER A 129 5.17 10.20 -5.90
CA SER A 129 6.27 9.55 -6.59
C SER A 129 5.87 9.10 -7.99
N ALA A 130 6.82 9.13 -8.91
CA ALA A 130 6.62 8.71 -10.30
C ALA A 130 7.79 7.80 -10.72
N ALA A 131 7.46 6.64 -11.29
CA ALA A 131 8.44 5.67 -11.76
C ALA A 131 8.76 5.91 -13.23
N PHE A 132 10.05 5.97 -13.57
CA PHE A 132 10.50 6.13 -14.95
C PHE A 132 11.42 4.96 -15.33
N LEU A 133 11.23 4.41 -16.52
CA LEU A 133 12.20 3.51 -17.15
C LEU A 133 13.12 4.32 -18.07
N HIS A 134 14.37 3.89 -18.12
CA HIS A 134 15.36 4.46 -19.03
C HIS A 134 15.29 3.68 -20.35
N GLU A 135 14.86 4.34 -21.43
CA GLU A 135 14.88 3.78 -22.78
C GLU A 135 16.02 4.47 -23.56
N GLY A 136 17.04 3.72 -23.99
CA GLY A 136 18.14 4.27 -24.79
C GLY A 136 19.16 5.13 -24.00
N THR A 137 19.74 6.15 -24.64
CA THR A 137 20.87 6.92 -24.08
C THR A 137 20.47 8.14 -23.26
N ASN A 138 19.22 8.61 -23.35
CA ASN A 138 18.76 9.77 -22.58
C ASN A 138 17.23 9.91 -22.48
N GLU A 139 16.45 8.86 -22.78
CA GLU A 139 14.98 8.94 -22.79
C GLU A 139 14.42 8.33 -21.50
N TRP A 140 13.58 9.08 -20.80
CA TRP A 140 12.92 8.64 -19.58
C TRP A 140 11.43 8.54 -19.84
N LYS A 141 10.91 7.32 -19.77
CA LYS A 141 9.49 7.05 -19.99
C LYS A 141 8.80 6.77 -18.68
N LEU A 142 7.74 7.54 -18.41
CA LEU A 142 6.88 7.30 -17.27
C LEU A 142 6.30 5.89 -17.36
N VAL A 143 6.46 5.10 -16.30
CA VAL A 143 5.71 3.86 -16.12
C VAL A 143 4.32 4.29 -15.70
N PRO A 144 3.30 4.11 -16.56
CA PRO A 144 1.95 4.53 -16.21
C PRO A 144 1.52 3.73 -14.98
N THR A 145 1.11 4.42 -13.92
CA THR A 145 0.25 3.81 -12.92
C THR A 145 -1.11 3.65 -13.59
N ALA A 146 -1.33 2.50 -14.21
CA ALA A 146 -2.64 2.20 -14.81
C ALA A 146 -3.70 2.25 -13.69
N PRO A 147 -4.86 2.90 -13.88
CA PRO A 147 -6.03 2.50 -13.12
C PRO A 147 -6.21 0.99 -13.38
N ALA A 148 -6.47 0.20 -12.34
CA ALA A 148 -6.74 -1.22 -12.53
C ALA A 148 -7.82 -1.36 -13.62
N PRO A 149 -7.56 -2.06 -14.74
CA PRO A 149 -8.60 -2.30 -15.72
C PRO A 149 -9.69 -3.12 -15.03
N ALA A 150 -10.96 -2.72 -15.20
CA ALA A 150 -12.09 -3.51 -14.76
C ALA A 150 -12.00 -4.90 -15.42
N VAL A 151 -11.70 -5.92 -14.61
CA VAL A 151 -11.60 -7.29 -15.10
C VAL A 151 -13.01 -7.90 -15.06
N ASP A 152 -13.63 -8.01 -16.23
CA ASP A 152 -14.74 -8.94 -16.45
C ASP A 152 -14.20 -10.38 -16.35
N THR A 153 -14.27 -11.00 -15.17
CA THR A 153 -13.99 -12.44 -15.03
C THR A 153 -15.26 -13.27 -15.11
N ALA A 154 -15.51 -13.82 -16.29
CA ALA A 154 -16.35 -15.00 -16.45
C ALA A 154 -15.73 -16.20 -15.70
N LEU A 155 -16.56 -16.88 -14.90
CA LEU A 155 -16.20 -18.07 -14.11
C LEU A 155 -15.74 -19.23 -15.02
N PRO A 156 -14.63 -19.93 -14.72
CA PRO A 156 -14.15 -21.01 -15.56
C PRO A 156 -14.96 -22.29 -15.37
N GLN A 157 -15.53 -22.79 -16.47
CA GLN A 157 -16.01 -24.17 -16.60
C GLN A 157 -14.84 -25.13 -16.83
N ALA A 158 -14.91 -26.29 -16.18
CA ALA A 158 -14.00 -27.40 -16.36
C ALA A 158 -14.13 -28.02 -17.76
N ALA A 159 -13.00 -28.24 -18.44
CA ALA A 159 -12.93 -29.14 -19.58
C ALA A 159 -11.59 -29.88 -19.60
N ALA A 160 -11.69 -31.18 -19.83
CA ALA A 160 -10.61 -32.15 -19.88
C ALA A 160 -9.90 -32.15 -21.25
N GLY A 161 -8.61 -32.53 -21.23
CA GLY A 161 -7.96 -33.33 -22.27
C GLY A 161 -7.24 -32.62 -23.42
N ALA A 162 -5.90 -32.64 -23.40
CA ALA A 162 -5.07 -33.20 -24.48
C ALA A 162 -3.59 -33.20 -24.05
N ALA A 163 -2.99 -34.39 -24.00
CA ALA A 163 -1.58 -34.58 -23.69
C ALA A 163 -0.70 -34.16 -24.89
N VAL A 164 0.11 -33.12 -24.69
CA VAL A 164 1.31 -32.85 -25.48
C VAL A 164 2.49 -33.00 -24.50
N LEU A 165 3.36 -33.98 -24.74
CA LEU A 165 4.58 -34.15 -23.93
C LEU A 165 5.49 -32.92 -24.09
N PRO A 166 5.83 -32.18 -23.01
CA PRO A 166 6.81 -31.11 -23.10
C PRO A 166 8.24 -31.65 -22.96
N ARG A 167 9.10 -31.15 -23.85
CA ARG A 167 10.58 -31.15 -23.80
C ARG A 167 11.06 -30.80 -22.37
N PRO A 168 12.23 -31.27 -21.89
CA PRO A 168 12.72 -30.91 -20.55
C PRO A 168 12.81 -29.40 -20.42
N LYS A 169 11.90 -28.82 -19.65
CA LYS A 169 11.84 -27.38 -19.38
C LYS A 169 12.89 -27.13 -18.31
N GLU A 170 13.92 -26.37 -18.67
CA GLU A 170 14.87 -25.82 -17.71
C GLU A 170 14.07 -25.20 -16.55
N ALA A 171 14.34 -25.65 -15.33
CA ALA A 171 13.52 -25.30 -14.18
C ALA A 171 13.48 -23.76 -14.06
N PRO A 172 12.28 -23.15 -13.99
CA PRO A 172 12.18 -21.70 -13.83
C PRO A 172 12.95 -21.28 -12.58
N GLN A 173 13.79 -20.25 -12.71
CA GLN A 173 14.49 -19.68 -11.56
C GLN A 173 13.46 -19.22 -10.53
N PRO A 174 13.68 -19.48 -9.23
CA PRO A 174 12.74 -19.10 -8.20
C PRO A 174 12.53 -17.59 -8.21
N SER A 175 11.27 -17.18 -8.24
CA SER A 175 10.84 -15.79 -8.10
C SER A 175 11.34 -15.18 -6.79
N GLU A 176 11.42 -13.85 -6.72
CA GLU A 176 11.75 -13.13 -5.48
C GLU A 176 10.82 -13.52 -4.32
N ALA A 177 9.57 -13.86 -4.61
CA ALA A 177 8.60 -14.36 -3.64
C ALA A 177 8.96 -15.75 -3.10
N GLU A 178 9.45 -16.64 -3.96
CA GLU A 178 9.90 -17.98 -3.55
C GLU A 178 11.17 -17.90 -2.69
N LEU A 179 12.09 -17.00 -3.03
CA LEU A 179 13.29 -16.74 -2.22
C LEU A 179 12.95 -16.17 -0.84
N ALA A 180 12.03 -15.19 -0.77
CA ALA A 180 11.57 -14.63 0.50
C ALA A 180 10.84 -15.68 1.37
N LEU A 181 10.10 -16.60 0.74
CA LEU A 181 9.43 -17.68 1.44
C LEU A 181 10.43 -18.72 1.99
N ASP A 182 11.52 -18.98 1.27
CA ASP A 182 12.60 -19.83 1.75
C ASP A 182 13.39 -19.19 2.90
N GLU A 183 13.63 -17.89 2.84
CA GLU A 183 14.22 -17.12 3.94
C GLU A 183 13.33 -17.16 5.19
N LEU A 184 12.01 -16.96 5.02
CA LEU A 184 11.05 -17.10 6.10
C LEU A 184 11.07 -18.52 6.69
N ARG A 185 11.05 -19.56 5.85
CA ARG A 185 11.16 -20.96 6.32
C ARG A 185 12.45 -21.23 7.08
N ALA A 186 13.57 -20.63 6.68
CA ALA A 186 14.85 -20.76 7.38
C ALA A 186 14.79 -20.09 8.76
N LEU A 187 14.20 -18.90 8.87
CA LEU A 187 13.98 -18.22 10.15
C LEU A 187 13.08 -19.02 11.09
N LEU A 188 12.00 -19.60 10.57
CA LEU A 188 11.07 -20.44 11.33
C LEU A 188 11.72 -21.71 11.90
N ARG A 189 12.79 -22.21 11.26
CA ARG A 189 13.50 -23.45 11.65
C ARG A 189 14.77 -23.19 12.47
N ALA A 190 15.16 -21.93 12.68
CA ALA A 190 16.39 -21.60 13.37
C ALA A 190 16.34 -22.02 14.86
N PRO A 191 17.41 -22.61 15.43
CA PRO A 191 17.42 -23.16 16.78
C PRO A 191 17.38 -22.11 17.90
N THR A 192 16.91 -22.53 19.08
CA THR A 192 16.93 -21.85 20.40
C THR A 192 18.03 -20.83 20.67
N GLY A 193 17.76 -19.56 20.98
CA GLY A 193 18.68 -18.84 21.88
C GLY A 193 18.63 -19.46 23.28
N PRO A 194 19.67 -19.35 24.12
CA PRO A 194 19.74 -20.04 25.43
C PRO A 194 18.69 -19.57 26.45
N THR A 195 17.93 -18.50 26.17
CA THR A 195 17.02 -17.83 27.11
C THR A 195 15.54 -17.99 26.78
N LEU A 196 15.16 -18.55 25.63
CA LEU A 196 13.76 -18.73 25.22
C LEU A 196 13.39 -20.21 25.25
N SER A 197 12.29 -20.56 25.92
CA SER A 197 11.76 -21.92 25.83
C SER A 197 11.18 -22.19 24.43
N THR A 198 11.09 -23.46 24.04
CA THR A 198 10.49 -23.86 22.76
C THR A 198 9.02 -23.41 22.65
N ALA A 199 8.25 -23.49 23.74
CA ALA A 199 6.84 -23.10 23.76
C ALA A 199 6.64 -21.59 23.57
N GLU A 200 7.46 -20.76 24.24
CA GLU A 200 7.41 -19.29 24.07
C GLU A 200 7.81 -18.88 22.66
N ARG A 201 8.82 -19.56 22.08
CA ARG A 201 9.19 -19.34 20.69
C ARG A 201 8.05 -19.67 19.74
N ASP A 202 7.46 -20.84 19.87
CA ASP A 202 6.40 -21.30 18.97
C ASP A 202 5.20 -20.35 19.00
N ALA A 203 4.87 -19.79 20.17
CA ALA A 203 3.85 -18.76 20.32
C ALA A 203 4.19 -17.47 19.56
N ILE A 204 5.40 -16.92 19.76
CA ILE A 204 5.87 -15.71 19.08
C ILE A 204 5.92 -15.92 17.55
N VAL A 205 6.47 -17.05 17.12
CA VAL A 205 6.59 -17.41 15.70
C VAL A 205 5.21 -17.53 15.06
N THR A 206 4.27 -18.19 15.73
CA THR A 206 2.89 -18.33 15.25
C THR A 206 2.22 -16.97 15.12
N GLU A 207 2.34 -16.10 16.11
CA GLU A 207 1.78 -14.75 16.09
C GLU A 207 2.31 -13.92 14.91
N VAL A 208 3.64 -13.89 14.75
CA VAL A 208 4.30 -13.12 13.68
C VAL A 208 3.94 -13.68 12.30
N ALA A 209 3.97 -14.99 12.12
CA ALA A 209 3.62 -15.63 10.85
C ALA A 209 2.16 -15.36 10.47
N GLN A 210 1.23 -15.49 11.42
CA GLN A 210 -0.17 -15.17 11.18
C GLN A 210 -0.37 -13.69 10.86
N SER A 211 0.35 -12.79 11.53
CA SER A 211 0.33 -11.35 11.21
C SER A 211 0.81 -11.06 9.79
N ALA A 212 1.95 -11.64 9.39
CA ALA A 212 2.50 -11.48 8.04
C ALA A 212 1.53 -11.99 6.96
N VAL A 213 0.90 -13.16 7.18
CA VAL A 213 -0.11 -13.70 6.26
C VAL A 213 -1.32 -12.77 6.16
N ARG A 214 -1.83 -12.25 7.29
CA ARG A 214 -2.96 -11.30 7.29
C ARG A 214 -2.62 -10.03 6.50
N GLN A 215 -1.43 -9.46 6.69
CA GLN A 215 -0.99 -8.28 5.96
C GLN A 215 -0.84 -8.54 4.45
N ALA A 216 -0.28 -9.69 4.08
CA ALA A 216 -0.14 -10.10 2.69
C ALA A 216 -1.51 -10.26 2.02
N ARG A 217 -2.44 -10.98 2.67
CA ARG A 217 -3.82 -11.13 2.19
C ARG A 217 -4.50 -9.78 2.01
N ALA A 218 -4.40 -8.88 2.97
CA ALA A 218 -5.04 -7.57 2.87
C ALA A 218 -4.44 -6.69 1.76
N ARG A 219 -3.13 -6.79 1.51
CA ARG A 219 -2.49 -6.12 0.35
C ARG A 219 -3.00 -6.70 -0.96
N LEU A 220 -3.12 -8.03 -1.05
CA LEU A 220 -3.67 -8.69 -2.23
C LEU A 220 -5.15 -8.34 -2.43
N ALA A 221 -5.95 -8.33 -1.36
CA ALA A 221 -7.35 -7.92 -1.38
C ALA A 221 -7.51 -6.50 -1.91
N ARG A 222 -6.72 -5.53 -1.39
CA ARG A 222 -6.69 -4.16 -1.93
C ARG A 222 -6.27 -4.08 -3.38
N SER A 223 -5.36 -4.94 -3.83
CA SER A 223 -4.94 -5.01 -5.23
C SER A 223 -5.99 -5.65 -6.14
N ALA A 224 -6.92 -6.42 -5.57
CA ALA A 224 -7.98 -7.13 -6.27
C ALA A 224 -9.35 -6.42 -6.15
N ASP A 225 -9.36 -5.16 -5.66
CA ASP A 225 -10.57 -4.40 -5.34
C ASP A 225 -11.56 -5.15 -4.41
N THR A 226 -11.02 -6.00 -3.55
CA THR A 226 -11.77 -6.74 -2.54
C THR A 226 -11.92 -5.92 -1.27
N ILE A 227 -13.15 -5.80 -0.78
CA ILE A 227 -13.47 -5.20 0.51
C ILE A 227 -13.28 -6.23 1.63
N THR A 228 -12.39 -5.94 2.57
CA THR A 228 -12.21 -6.75 3.79
C THR A 228 -12.94 -6.10 4.97
N LEU A 229 -13.95 -6.79 5.53
CA LEU A 229 -14.71 -6.37 6.72
C LEU A 229 -14.42 -7.30 7.91
N ALA A 230 -13.71 -6.80 8.92
CA ALA A 230 -13.48 -7.55 10.16
C ALA A 230 -14.73 -7.55 11.04
N ALA A 231 -15.28 -8.73 11.32
CA ALA A 231 -16.54 -8.89 12.03
C ALA A 231 -16.33 -9.47 13.41
N GLY A 232 -15.87 -10.71 13.53
CA GLY A 232 -15.79 -11.40 14.81
C GLY A 232 -15.72 -12.91 14.62
N PRO A 233 -15.86 -13.70 15.70
CA PRO A 233 -15.87 -15.15 15.61
C PRO A 233 -17.10 -15.65 14.84
N ALA A 234 -16.96 -16.83 14.23
CA ALA A 234 -18.05 -17.50 13.55
C ALA A 234 -19.28 -17.68 14.47
N SER A 235 -20.48 -17.55 13.91
CA SER A 235 -21.77 -17.63 14.64
C SER A 235 -22.03 -16.51 15.65
N GLY A 236 -21.26 -15.41 15.63
CA GLY A 236 -21.55 -14.20 16.40
C GLY A 236 -22.48 -13.24 15.65
N ALA A 237 -23.14 -12.33 16.37
CA ALA A 237 -24.04 -11.32 15.78
C ALA A 237 -23.33 -10.43 14.73
N TYR A 238 -22.05 -10.13 14.93
CA TYR A 238 -21.23 -9.43 13.95
C TYR A 238 -21.05 -10.24 12.66
N GLU A 239 -20.85 -11.55 12.74
CA GLU A 239 -20.68 -12.40 11.57
C GLU A 239 -21.98 -12.54 10.77
N GLU A 240 -23.13 -12.59 11.44
CA GLU A 240 -24.45 -12.58 10.77
C GLU A 240 -24.65 -11.31 9.92
N VAL A 241 -24.36 -10.13 10.50
CA VAL A 241 -24.44 -8.86 9.78
C VAL A 241 -23.43 -8.81 8.63
N ALA A 242 -22.20 -9.24 8.88
CA ALA A 242 -21.14 -9.23 7.89
C ALA A 242 -21.45 -10.17 6.71
N ARG A 243 -22.06 -11.33 6.97
CA ARG A 243 -22.53 -12.27 5.94
C ARG A 243 -23.71 -11.70 5.15
N ALA A 244 -24.64 -11.01 5.81
CA ALA A 244 -25.72 -10.31 5.11
C ALA A 244 -25.19 -9.22 4.17
N LEU A 245 -24.17 -8.46 4.60
CA LEU A 245 -23.47 -7.50 3.75
C LEU A 245 -22.73 -8.19 2.60
N ALA A 246 -22.02 -9.29 2.86
CA ALA A 246 -21.33 -10.06 1.84
C ALA A 246 -22.30 -10.60 0.77
N ALA A 247 -23.48 -11.06 1.16
CA ALA A 247 -24.51 -11.51 0.23
C ALA A 247 -25.03 -10.37 -0.68
N ARG A 248 -25.15 -9.16 -0.13
CA ARG A 248 -25.51 -7.96 -0.92
C ARG A 248 -24.36 -7.50 -1.83
N ALA A 249 -23.12 -7.56 -1.33
CA ALA A 249 -21.94 -7.25 -2.12
C ALA A 249 -21.82 -8.20 -3.32
N ALA A 250 -22.06 -9.50 -3.12
CA ALA A 250 -22.06 -10.48 -4.21
C ALA A 250 -23.14 -10.20 -5.26
N GLN A 251 -24.34 -9.75 -4.87
CA GLN A 251 -25.38 -9.32 -5.81
C GLN A 251 -24.99 -8.07 -6.62
N ALA A 252 -24.11 -7.24 -6.07
CA ALA A 252 -23.57 -6.05 -6.71
C ALA A 252 -22.21 -6.29 -7.38
N GLU A 253 -21.79 -7.55 -7.51
CA GLU A 253 -20.50 -7.95 -8.11
C GLU A 253 -19.28 -7.32 -7.41
N VAL A 254 -19.39 -7.05 -6.10
CA VAL A 254 -18.31 -6.54 -5.26
C VAL A 254 -17.63 -7.69 -4.52
N SER A 255 -16.32 -7.86 -4.73
CA SER A 255 -15.49 -8.82 -4.01
C SER A 255 -15.44 -8.46 -2.51
N PHE A 256 -15.76 -9.43 -1.66
CA PHE A 256 -15.91 -9.21 -0.22
C PHE A 256 -15.30 -10.34 0.61
N GLU A 257 -14.47 -10.00 1.58
CA GLU A 257 -13.78 -10.95 2.46
C GLU A 257 -14.05 -10.66 3.94
N LEU A 258 -14.17 -11.75 4.70
CA LEU A 258 -14.41 -11.74 6.15
C LEU A 258 -13.24 -12.44 6.84
N PRO A 259 -12.27 -11.70 7.41
CA PRO A 259 -11.21 -12.30 8.20
C PRO A 259 -11.75 -12.72 9.57
N ASP A 260 -11.22 -13.82 10.10
CA ASP A 260 -11.47 -14.23 11.48
C ASP A 260 -10.91 -13.21 12.47
N SER A 261 -11.65 -12.94 13.56
CA SER A 261 -11.19 -12.10 14.65
C SER A 261 -11.87 -12.45 15.97
N ASP A 262 -11.26 -12.00 17.07
CA ASP A 262 -11.81 -12.14 18.43
C ASP A 262 -12.82 -11.04 18.78
N GLY A 263 -13.36 -10.32 17.79
CA GLY A 263 -14.29 -9.21 17.97
C GLY A 263 -13.62 -7.83 18.08
N SER A 264 -14.30 -6.86 18.72
CA SER A 264 -14.03 -5.41 18.64
C SER A 264 -12.55 -5.01 18.79
N VAL A 265 -11.80 -5.59 19.74
CA VAL A 265 -10.37 -5.24 19.91
C VAL A 265 -9.48 -5.83 18.83
N GLY A 266 -9.73 -7.08 18.43
CA GLY A 266 -9.03 -7.70 17.30
C GLY A 266 -9.30 -6.94 16.01
N ASN A 267 -10.55 -6.54 15.81
CA ASN A 267 -11.00 -5.72 14.69
C ASN A 267 -10.25 -4.38 14.59
N ILE A 268 -10.11 -3.65 15.71
CA ILE A 268 -9.32 -2.42 15.76
C ILE A 268 -7.84 -2.64 15.42
N ARG A 269 -7.25 -3.78 15.81
CA ARG A 269 -5.87 -4.13 15.40
C ARG A 269 -5.78 -4.42 13.91
N LEU A 270 -6.75 -5.14 13.34
CA LEU A 270 -6.81 -5.41 11.91
C LEU A 270 -6.95 -4.13 11.09
N LEU A 271 -7.66 -3.11 11.60
CA LEU A 271 -7.70 -1.79 10.97
C LEU A 271 -6.34 -1.09 11.03
N ALA A 272 -5.69 -1.04 12.20
CA ALA A 272 -4.36 -0.42 12.35
C ALA A 272 -3.28 -1.06 11.48
N ASP A 273 -3.29 -2.39 11.38
CA ASP A 273 -2.34 -3.15 10.57
C ASP A 273 -2.61 -3.02 9.06
N GLY A 274 -3.73 -2.36 8.68
CA GLY A 274 -4.25 -2.35 7.32
C GLY A 274 -4.61 -3.76 6.85
N ALA A 275 -4.90 -4.69 7.76
CA ALA A 275 -5.34 -6.03 7.46
C ALA A 275 -6.85 -6.09 7.11
N ALA A 276 -7.62 -5.08 7.49
CA ALA A 276 -9.00 -4.86 7.09
C ALA A 276 -9.22 -3.39 6.70
N GLN A 277 -10.22 -3.10 5.86
CA GLN A 277 -10.61 -1.72 5.51
C GLN A 277 -11.78 -1.25 6.35
N PHE A 278 -12.67 -2.17 6.70
CA PHE A 278 -13.82 -1.91 7.57
C PHE A 278 -13.81 -2.87 8.74
N ALA A 279 -14.45 -2.49 9.84
CA ALA A 279 -14.69 -3.41 10.93
C ALA A 279 -15.98 -3.09 11.70
N LEU A 280 -16.56 -4.12 12.29
CA LEU A 280 -17.63 -3.99 13.28
C LEU A 280 -17.00 -3.82 14.66
N VAL A 281 -17.37 -2.77 15.38
CA VAL A 281 -16.77 -2.43 16.67
C VAL A 281 -17.82 -1.80 17.57
N GLN A 282 -17.86 -2.20 18.84
CA GLN A 282 -18.64 -1.51 19.85
C GLN A 282 -18.18 -0.05 19.97
N ASN A 283 -19.12 0.88 20.14
CA ASN A 283 -18.85 2.31 20.12
C ASN A 283 -17.91 2.77 21.25
N ASP A 284 -17.99 2.16 22.43
CA ASP A 284 -17.10 2.40 23.57
C ASP A 284 -15.66 1.95 23.26
N VAL A 285 -15.48 0.77 22.66
CA VAL A 285 -14.18 0.25 22.22
C VAL A 285 -13.59 1.13 21.11
N ALA A 286 -14.40 1.53 20.14
CA ALA A 286 -13.99 2.43 19.07
C ALA A 286 -13.55 3.80 19.63
N MET A 287 -14.28 4.36 20.59
CA MET A 287 -13.92 5.62 21.27
C MET A 287 -12.61 5.47 22.05
N ALA A 288 -12.45 4.38 22.80
CA ALA A 288 -11.23 4.10 23.54
C ALA A 288 -10.02 3.97 22.60
N ALA A 289 -10.17 3.32 21.44
CA ALA A 289 -9.12 3.22 20.43
C ALA A 289 -8.77 4.59 19.81
N TYR A 290 -9.79 5.36 19.44
CA TYR A 290 -9.62 6.71 18.88
C TYR A 290 -8.85 7.64 19.83
N GLN A 291 -9.16 7.57 21.13
CA GLN A 291 -8.54 8.41 22.17
C GLN A 291 -7.26 7.81 22.77
N GLY A 292 -6.92 6.56 22.42
CA GLY A 292 -5.78 5.85 23.02
C GLY A 292 -5.95 5.55 24.51
N GLN A 293 -7.15 5.21 24.95
CA GLN A 293 -7.48 4.95 26.36
C GLN A 293 -7.41 3.46 26.70
N GLY A 294 -7.17 3.18 27.99
CA GLY A 294 -7.13 1.83 28.53
C GLY A 294 -6.15 0.94 27.76
N ARG A 295 -6.67 -0.13 27.15
CA ARG A 295 -5.89 -1.11 26.39
C ARG A 295 -5.25 -0.57 25.10
N PHE A 296 -5.61 0.65 24.68
CA PHE A 296 -5.06 1.33 23.52
C PHE A 296 -4.05 2.43 23.89
N GLY A 297 -3.60 2.48 25.15
CA GLY A 297 -2.58 3.41 25.62
C GLY A 297 -1.31 3.38 24.78
N GLY A 298 -0.88 4.53 24.26
CA GLY A 298 0.29 4.65 23.38
C GLY A 298 0.07 4.19 21.93
N ALA A 299 -1.13 3.70 21.59
CA ALA A 299 -1.51 3.22 20.26
C ALA A 299 -2.87 3.81 19.84
N ALA A 300 -3.06 5.12 20.08
CA ALA A 300 -4.26 5.84 19.65
C ALA A 300 -4.41 5.78 18.13
N GLN A 301 -5.65 5.61 17.65
CA GLN A 301 -5.99 5.54 16.22
C GLN A 301 -6.94 6.69 15.83
N PRO A 302 -6.45 7.95 15.78
CA PRO A 302 -7.26 9.13 15.47
C PRO A 302 -7.77 9.17 14.01
N GLU A 303 -7.27 8.29 13.16
CA GLU A 303 -7.73 8.09 11.79
C GLU A 303 -9.03 7.27 11.67
N LEU A 304 -9.48 6.60 12.74
CA LEU A 304 -10.73 5.84 12.70
C LEU A 304 -11.92 6.74 12.33
N ARG A 305 -12.80 6.22 11.46
CA ARG A 305 -14.02 6.90 11.03
C ARG A 305 -15.20 5.96 11.22
N ALA A 306 -16.27 6.48 11.81
CA ALA A 306 -17.55 5.77 11.87
C ALA A 306 -18.27 5.89 10.53
N VAL A 307 -18.78 4.77 10.03
CA VAL A 307 -19.56 4.71 8.78
C VAL A 307 -21.06 4.66 9.07
N ALA A 308 -21.46 3.79 10.01
CA ALA A 308 -22.85 3.61 10.41
C ALA A 308 -22.95 3.10 11.85
N SER A 309 -24.07 3.39 12.49
CA SER A 309 -24.54 2.67 13.68
C SER A 309 -25.50 1.57 13.23
N LEU A 310 -25.34 0.35 13.77
CA LEU A 310 -26.01 -0.84 13.23
C LEU A 310 -27.10 -1.36 14.16
N PHE A 311 -26.72 -1.92 15.30
CA PHE A 311 -27.66 -2.54 16.24
C PHE A 311 -27.14 -2.40 17.68
N PRO A 312 -28.03 -2.42 18.70
CA PRO A 312 -27.62 -2.36 20.09
C PRO A 312 -27.02 -3.68 20.55
N GLU A 313 -25.94 -3.61 21.32
CA GLU A 313 -25.31 -4.77 21.95
C GLU A 313 -25.62 -4.80 23.45
N ALA A 314 -26.56 -5.66 23.84
CA ALA A 314 -26.94 -5.80 25.25
C ALA A 314 -25.89 -6.63 26.02
N VAL A 315 -25.52 -6.16 27.22
CA VAL A 315 -24.71 -6.95 28.15
C VAL A 315 -25.57 -8.10 28.68
N GLN A 316 -25.21 -9.33 28.31
CA GLN A 316 -25.92 -10.53 28.75
C GLN A 316 -25.25 -11.12 30.00
N LEU A 317 -25.94 -11.05 31.14
CA LEU A 317 -25.54 -11.71 32.37
C LEU A 317 -26.26 -13.07 32.44
N VAL A 318 -25.54 -14.14 32.12
CA VAL A 318 -26.08 -15.51 32.13
C VAL A 318 -25.61 -16.24 33.38
N VAL A 319 -26.57 -16.73 34.18
CA VAL A 319 -26.30 -17.54 35.36
C VAL A 319 -26.90 -18.93 35.18
N ARG A 320 -26.30 -19.92 35.84
CA ARG A 320 -26.91 -21.25 35.91
C ARG A 320 -28.26 -21.19 36.60
N ALA A 321 -29.25 -21.89 36.03
CA ALA A 321 -30.60 -21.94 36.59
C ALA A 321 -30.63 -22.45 38.05
N ASP A 322 -29.77 -23.42 38.36
CA ASP A 322 -29.60 -24.04 39.68
C ASP A 322 -28.49 -23.37 40.54
N GLY A 323 -27.97 -22.23 40.08
CA GLY A 323 -26.93 -21.48 40.78
C GLY A 323 -27.46 -20.59 41.92
N PRO A 324 -26.58 -20.21 42.87
CA PRO A 324 -26.93 -19.33 43.98
C PRO A 324 -27.03 -17.84 43.58
N ILE A 325 -26.58 -17.46 42.39
CA ILE A 325 -26.53 -16.06 41.93
C ILE A 325 -27.91 -15.64 41.39
N LYS A 326 -28.44 -14.51 41.88
CA LYS A 326 -29.77 -13.99 41.53
C LYS A 326 -29.78 -12.52 41.07
N THR A 327 -28.72 -11.76 41.36
CA THR A 327 -28.58 -10.34 41.08
C THR A 327 -27.11 -10.01 40.85
#